data_AF-A0A5M5BY74-F1
#
_entry.id   AF-A0A5M5BY74-F1
#
_cell.length_a   1.000
_cell.length_b   1.000
_cell.length_c   1.000
_cell.angle_alpha   90.00
_cell.angle_beta   90.00
_cell.angle_gamma   90.00
#
_symmetry.space_group_name_H-M   'P 1'
#
loop_
_entity.id
_entity.type
_entity.pdbx_description
1 polymer ?
#
loop_
_entity_poly.entity_id
_entity_poly.type
_entity_poly.pdbx_seq_one_letter_code
_entity_poly.pdbx_strand_id
1 'polypeptide(L)'
;APLFVTRIEDSDGNVISTFAPQMEEVISASSTYKMLVMLRAVINEGTGGRVRRYGITADMGGKTGTTNDNSDAWFMGFTPSLVSGCWVGGDERDIHFGRMTYGQGAAAALPIWAMYMKKVYDDPTLGYDQQERFKLPEGFDPCAGSETPDGEVIEEGGLDDLFN
;
A
#
# COMPACT_ATOMS: atom_id res chain seq x y z
N ALA A 1 4.46 12.10 11.13
CA ALA A 1 5.06 12.50 9.84
C ALA A 1 6.39 11.78 9.61
N PRO A 2 6.81 11.48 8.37
CA PRO A 2 8.12 10.88 8.09
C PRO A 2 9.25 11.82 8.54
N LEU A 3 10.29 11.25 9.16
CA LEU A 3 11.44 11.99 9.66
C LEU A 3 12.72 11.50 8.96
N PHE A 4 13.42 12.43 8.31
CA PHE A 4 14.74 12.17 7.73
C PHE A 4 15.88 12.44 8.71
N VAL A 5 15.66 13.34 9.67
CA VAL A 5 16.65 13.73 10.68
C VAL A 5 16.05 13.49 12.05
N THR A 6 16.73 12.71 12.88
CA THR A 6 16.30 12.39 14.25
C THR A 6 17.04 13.22 15.30
N ARG A 7 18.28 13.63 15.01
CA ARG A 7 19.15 14.35 15.94
C ARG A 7 20.18 15.21 15.21
N ILE A 8 20.46 16.40 15.74
CA ILE A 8 21.54 17.30 15.30
C ILE A 8 22.47 17.54 16.49
N GLU A 9 23.77 17.36 16.29
CA GLU A 9 24.83 17.60 17.28
C GLU A 9 25.86 18.61 16.77
N ASP A 10 26.55 19.27 17.69
CA ASP A 10 27.78 20.00 17.38
C ASP A 10 29.01 19.07 17.34
N SER A 11 30.19 19.63 17.07
CA SER A 11 31.45 18.89 17.02
C SER A 11 31.89 18.29 18.36
N ASP A 12 31.36 18.80 19.46
CA ASP A 12 31.69 18.37 20.82
C ASP A 12 30.69 17.31 21.34
N GLY A 13 29.71 16.93 20.52
CA GLY A 13 28.68 15.92 20.85
C GLY A 13 27.50 16.49 21.63
N ASN A 14 27.37 17.81 21.75
CA ASN A 14 26.22 18.42 22.42
C ASN A 14 24.99 18.38 21.50
N VAL A 15 23.84 18.00 22.05
CA VAL A 15 22.59 17.90 21.30
C VAL A 15 22.01 19.28 21.07
N ILE A 16 21.94 19.71 19.81
CA ILE A 16 21.30 20.97 19.41
C ILE A 16 19.79 20.76 19.27
N SER A 17 19.38 19.63 18.67
CA SER A 17 17.97 19.33 18.43
C SER A 17 17.71 17.84 18.31
N THR A 18 16.54 17.42 18.77
CA THR A 18 16.02 16.05 18.62
C THR A 18 14.62 16.14 18.05
N PHE A 19 14.32 15.28 17.08
CA PHE A 19 13.03 15.23 16.42
C PHE A 19 12.36 13.89 16.70
N ALA A 20 11.13 13.96 17.22
CA ALA A 20 10.28 12.80 17.45
C ALA A 20 9.01 12.91 16.58
N PRO A 21 8.54 11.79 16.01
CA PRO A 21 7.36 11.83 15.15
C PRO A 21 6.13 12.13 16.02
N GLN A 22 5.36 13.13 15.61
CA GLN A 22 4.02 13.36 16.16
C GLN A 22 3.08 12.33 15.57
N MET A 23 2.44 11.55 16.44
CA MET A 23 1.49 10.49 16.08
C MET A 23 0.07 11.00 16.36
N GLU A 24 -0.77 11.00 15.33
CA GLU A 24 -2.17 11.41 15.42
C GLU A 24 -3.04 10.29 14.86
N GLU A 25 -4.10 9.92 15.59
CA GLU A 25 -5.09 8.98 15.10
C GLU A 25 -6.07 9.71 14.18
N VAL A 26 -5.93 9.46 12.87
CA VAL A 26 -6.76 10.10 11.83
C VAL A 26 -7.97 9.26 11.40
N ILE A 27 -7.95 7.96 11.71
CA ILE A 27 -9.00 7.00 11.38
C ILE A 27 -9.18 6.03 12.55
N SER A 28 -10.42 5.59 12.79
CA SER A 28 -10.70 4.64 13.86
C SER A 28 -10.03 3.29 13.61
N ALA A 29 -9.71 2.57 14.68
CA ALA A 29 -9.20 1.20 14.60
C ALA A 29 -10.13 0.27 13.78
N SER A 30 -11.45 0.40 13.94
CA SER A 30 -12.43 -0.42 13.20
C SER A 30 -12.35 -0.17 11.69
N SER A 31 -12.26 1.10 11.27
CA SER A 31 -12.11 1.47 9.86
C SER A 31 -10.77 0.98 9.31
N THR A 32 -9.71 1.08 10.11
CA THR A 32 -8.37 0.60 9.74
C THR A 32 -8.35 -0.89 9.45
N TYR A 33 -9.00 -1.72 10.27
CA TYR A 33 -9.05 -3.17 10.03
C TYR A 33 -9.85 -3.53 8.77
N LYS A 34 -10.96 -2.83 8.50
CA LYS A 34 -11.71 -3.01 7.25
C LYS A 34 -10.85 -2.63 6.04
N MET A 35 -10.19 -1.48 6.09
CA MET A 35 -9.25 -1.03 5.05
C MET A 35 -8.10 -2.01 4.83
N LEU A 36 -7.55 -2.56 5.92
CA LEU A 36 -6.50 -3.56 5.85
C LEU A 36 -6.95 -4.81 5.09
N VAL A 37 -8.14 -5.32 5.39
CA VAL A 37 -8.71 -6.49 4.66
C VAL A 37 -8.88 -6.17 3.18
N MET A 38 -9.48 -5.03 2.84
CA MET A 38 -9.68 -4.62 1.44
C MET A 38 -8.35 -4.47 0.67
N LEU A 39 -7.34 -3.85 1.28
CA LEU A 39 -6.04 -3.65 0.63
C LEU A 39 -5.22 -4.94 0.53
N ARG A 40 -5.43 -5.91 1.43
CA ARG A 40 -4.89 -7.27 1.29
C ARG A 40 -5.55 -8.02 0.14
N ALA A 41 -6.86 -7.85 -0.06
CA ALA A 41 -7.57 -8.45 -1.20
C ALA A 41 -7.04 -7.96 -2.56
N VAL A 42 -6.62 -6.69 -2.68
CA VAL A 42 -5.97 -6.19 -3.91
C VAL A 42 -4.72 -6.99 -4.27
N ILE A 43 -3.98 -7.47 -3.28
CA ILE A 43 -2.76 -8.27 -3.48
C ILE A 43 -3.09 -9.73 -3.76
N ASN A 44 -4.04 -10.31 -3.03
CA ASN A 44 -4.29 -11.75 -3.10
C ASN A 44 -5.25 -12.14 -4.22
N GLU A 45 -6.15 -11.23 -4.60
CA GLU A 45 -7.26 -11.49 -5.52
C GLU A 45 -7.36 -10.44 -6.64
N GLY A 46 -6.66 -9.30 -6.49
CA GLY A 46 -6.78 -8.15 -7.39
C GLY A 46 -5.56 -7.85 -8.26
N THR A 47 -5.50 -6.60 -8.72
CA THR A 47 -4.47 -6.09 -9.65
C THR A 47 -3.05 -6.16 -9.09
N GLY A 48 -2.89 -6.21 -7.77
CA GLY A 48 -1.60 -6.31 -7.09
C GLY A 48 -1.00 -7.72 -7.10
N GLY A 49 -1.76 -8.76 -7.47
CA GLY A 49 -1.30 -10.15 -7.41
C GLY A 49 -0.07 -10.49 -8.25
N ARG A 50 0.28 -9.62 -9.22
CA ARG A 50 1.53 -9.75 -9.99
C ARG A 50 2.78 -9.73 -9.10
N VAL A 51 2.70 -9.19 -7.88
CA VAL A 51 3.83 -9.18 -6.93
C VAL A 51 4.33 -10.59 -6.61
N ARG A 52 3.44 -11.58 -6.62
CA ARG A 52 3.76 -12.99 -6.33
C ARG A 52 4.69 -13.61 -7.38
N ARG A 53 4.69 -13.09 -8.62
CA ARG A 53 5.60 -13.54 -9.69
C ARG A 53 7.07 -13.25 -9.41
N TYR A 54 7.35 -12.35 -8.46
CA TYR A 54 8.69 -11.97 -8.04
C TYR A 54 9.16 -12.73 -6.78
N GLY A 55 8.42 -13.75 -6.35
CA GLY A 55 8.76 -14.57 -5.19
C GLY A 55 8.48 -13.90 -3.84
N ILE A 56 7.73 -12.80 -3.82
CA ILE A 56 7.28 -12.17 -2.57
C ILE A 56 6.02 -12.88 -2.09
N THR A 57 6.08 -13.52 -0.92
CA THR A 57 4.97 -14.24 -0.28
C THR A 57 4.49 -13.59 1.02
N ALA A 58 5.04 -12.41 1.36
CA ALA A 58 4.68 -11.68 2.57
C ALA A 58 3.18 -11.36 2.67
N ASP A 59 2.67 -11.32 3.90
CA ASP A 59 1.35 -10.77 4.20
C ASP A 59 1.41 -9.25 4.06
N MET A 60 0.63 -8.72 3.12
CA MET A 60 0.80 -7.35 2.65
C MET A 60 -0.51 -6.81 2.09
N GLY A 61 -0.69 -5.50 2.24
CA GLY A 61 -1.71 -4.76 1.51
C GLY A 61 -1.07 -3.91 0.42
N GLY A 62 -1.88 -3.48 -0.54
CA GLY A 62 -1.42 -2.50 -1.51
C GLY A 62 -2.51 -1.99 -2.42
N LYS A 63 -2.14 -1.02 -3.26
CA LYS A 63 -3.04 -0.42 -4.23
C LYS A 63 -2.27 0.04 -5.47
N THR A 64 -2.86 -0.24 -6.63
CA THR A 64 -2.42 0.33 -7.91
C THR A 64 -3.13 1.66 -8.16
N GLY A 65 -2.38 2.63 -8.69
CA GLY A 65 -2.90 3.88 -9.24
C GLY A 65 -2.43 4.06 -10.68
N THR A 66 -3.27 4.64 -11.52
CA THR A 66 -2.95 5.00 -12.91
C THR A 66 -3.67 6.31 -13.20
N THR A 67 -2.96 7.35 -13.63
CA THR A 67 -3.62 8.60 -14.07
C THR A 67 -4.16 8.46 -15.49
N ASN A 68 -5.00 9.42 -15.90
CA ASN A 68 -5.50 9.48 -17.27
C ASN A 68 -4.36 9.51 -18.28
N ASP A 69 -4.65 9.04 -19.50
CA ASP A 69 -3.69 8.93 -20.61
C ASP A 69 -2.46 8.05 -20.33
N ASN A 70 -2.43 7.38 -19.18
CA ASN A 70 -1.31 6.60 -18.69
C ASN A 70 -0.03 7.44 -18.50
N SER A 71 -0.16 8.68 -18.03
CA SER A 71 0.98 9.55 -17.73
C SER A 71 1.74 9.10 -16.47
N ASP A 72 1.01 8.62 -15.46
CA ASP A 72 1.57 8.20 -14.18
C ASP A 72 1.06 6.82 -13.77
N ALA A 73 2.00 6.01 -13.30
CA ALA A 73 1.75 4.70 -12.71
C ALA A 73 2.22 4.70 -11.25
N TRP A 74 1.36 4.29 -10.34
CA TRP A 74 1.67 4.16 -8.91
C TRP A 74 1.44 2.74 -8.43
N PHE A 75 2.32 2.28 -7.55
CA PHE A 75 2.06 1.14 -6.69
C PHE A 75 2.48 1.48 -5.27
N MET A 76 1.51 1.47 -4.36
CA MET A 76 1.74 1.60 -2.93
C MET A 76 1.56 0.22 -2.29
N GLY A 77 2.55 -0.23 -1.53
CA GLY A 77 2.50 -1.51 -0.84
C GLY A 77 3.00 -1.36 0.60
N PHE A 78 2.42 -2.16 1.49
CA PHE A 78 2.83 -2.18 2.89
C PHE A 78 2.72 -3.57 3.50
N THR A 79 3.64 -3.85 4.42
CA THR A 79 3.67 -5.02 5.31
C THR A 79 3.43 -4.53 6.74
N PRO A 80 3.38 -5.39 7.76
CA PRO A 80 3.20 -4.96 9.15
C PRO A 80 4.25 -3.93 9.63
N SER A 81 5.45 -3.95 9.05
CA SER A 81 6.62 -3.18 9.52
C SER A 81 7.14 -2.15 8.51
N LEU A 82 6.74 -2.23 7.24
CA LEU A 82 7.30 -1.38 6.18
C LEU A 82 6.22 -0.94 5.19
N VAL A 83 6.16 0.36 4.92
CA VAL A 83 5.40 0.94 3.80
C VAL A 83 6.38 1.48 2.77
N SER A 84 6.10 1.23 1.50
CA SER A 84 6.88 1.80 0.40
C SER A 84 6.00 2.03 -0.82
N GLY A 85 6.40 2.99 -1.64
CA GLY A 85 5.69 3.39 -2.85
C GLY A 85 6.65 3.46 -4.03
N CYS A 86 6.14 3.15 -5.22
CA CYS A 86 6.83 3.40 -6.47
C CYS A 86 5.92 4.20 -7.40
N TRP A 87 6.49 5.24 -7.98
CA TRP A 87 5.91 6.01 -9.07
C TRP A 87 6.78 5.84 -10.32
N VAL A 88 6.11 5.77 -11.47
CA VAL A 88 6.74 5.82 -12.79
C VAL A 88 5.93 6.78 -13.65
N GLY A 89 6.59 7.79 -14.20
CA GLY A 89 6.03 8.77 -15.12
C GLY A 89 7.14 9.63 -15.72
N GLY A 90 6.77 10.58 -16.57
CA GLY A 90 7.68 11.61 -17.06
C GLY A 90 7.67 12.86 -16.19
N ASP A 91 8.73 13.66 -16.28
CA ASP A 91 8.78 14.97 -15.61
C ASP A 91 7.73 15.93 -16.20
N GLU A 92 7.54 15.91 -17.54
CA GLU A 92 6.42 16.55 -18.20
C GLU A 92 5.22 15.60 -18.37
N ARG A 93 4.00 16.09 -18.08
CA ARG A 93 2.77 15.28 -18.13
C ARG A 93 2.39 14.78 -19.52
N ASP A 94 2.89 15.45 -20.56
CA ASP A 94 2.70 15.08 -21.96
C ASP A 94 3.50 13.81 -22.33
N ILE A 95 4.46 13.41 -21.49
CA ILE A 95 5.14 12.13 -21.62
C ILE A 95 4.27 11.07 -20.98
N HIS A 96 3.76 10.15 -21.79
CA HIS A 96 2.87 9.10 -21.31
C HIS A 96 3.12 7.78 -22.03
N PHE A 97 2.69 6.69 -21.41
CA PHE A 97 2.73 5.38 -22.07
C PHE A 97 1.69 5.34 -23.19
N GLY A 98 2.09 4.86 -24.37
CA GLY A 98 1.18 4.78 -25.52
C GLY A 98 0.02 3.79 -25.37
N ARG A 99 0.04 2.91 -24.36
CA ARG A 99 -1.06 1.95 -24.07
C ARG A 99 -1.16 1.64 -22.57
N MET A 100 -2.39 1.43 -22.10
CA MET A 100 -2.69 1.07 -20.71
C MET A 100 -2.03 -0.24 -20.26
N THR A 101 -1.84 -1.19 -21.20
CA THR A 101 -1.10 -2.43 -20.93
C THR A 101 0.29 -2.19 -20.33
N TYR A 102 0.95 -1.09 -20.71
CA TYR A 102 2.27 -0.72 -20.22
C TYR A 102 2.21 0.32 -19.09
N GLY A 103 1.32 1.30 -19.18
CA GLY A 103 1.29 2.42 -18.23
C GLY A 103 0.45 2.22 -16.97
N GLN A 104 -0.24 1.09 -16.81
CA GLN A 104 -0.92 0.81 -15.55
C GLN A 104 0.04 0.58 -14.38
N GLY A 105 -0.36 0.94 -13.16
CA GLY A 105 0.42 0.72 -11.93
C GLY A 105 0.97 -0.72 -11.76
N ALA A 106 0.18 -1.72 -12.14
CA ALA A 106 0.56 -3.14 -12.06
C ALA A 106 1.61 -3.58 -13.11
N ALA A 107 1.85 -2.77 -14.15
CA ALA A 107 2.78 -3.06 -15.24
C ALA A 107 4.06 -2.21 -15.13
N ALA A 108 3.94 -0.92 -14.81
CA ALA A 108 5.08 -0.01 -14.76
C ALA A 108 5.72 0.09 -13.36
N ALA A 109 4.91 0.36 -12.32
CA ALA A 109 5.43 0.65 -10.97
C ALA A 109 5.63 -0.60 -10.11
N LEU A 110 4.67 -1.53 -10.13
CA LEU A 110 4.70 -2.74 -9.29
C LEU A 110 5.97 -3.60 -9.48
N PRO A 111 6.47 -3.86 -10.70
CA PRO A 111 7.72 -4.63 -10.87
C PRO A 111 8.93 -4.02 -10.16
N ILE A 112 9.07 -2.70 -10.21
CA ILE A 112 10.17 -1.97 -9.56
C ILE A 112 10.05 -2.12 -8.05
N TRP A 113 8.83 -1.90 -7.52
CA TRP A 113 8.53 -2.09 -6.11
C TRP A 113 8.83 -3.53 -5.64
N ALA A 114 8.45 -4.53 -6.44
CA ALA A 114 8.69 -5.93 -6.10
C ALA A 114 10.18 -6.28 -6.11
N MET A 115 10.95 -5.76 -7.07
CA MET A 115 12.42 -5.94 -7.06
C MET A 115 13.08 -5.26 -5.87
N TYR A 116 12.60 -4.07 -5.48
CA TYR A 116 13.05 -3.39 -4.26
C TYR A 116 12.77 -4.24 -3.02
N MET A 117 11.53 -4.69 -2.83
CA MET A 117 11.17 -5.50 -1.66
C MET A 117 11.87 -6.85 -1.63
N LYS A 118 12.12 -7.46 -2.79
CA LYS A 118 12.94 -8.67 -2.87
C LYS A 118 14.34 -8.41 -2.30
N LYS A 119 15.00 -7.30 -2.66
CA LYS A 119 16.29 -6.93 -2.07
C LYS A 119 16.19 -6.67 -0.58
N VAL A 120 15.11 -6.04 -0.11
CA VAL A 120 14.86 -5.81 1.32
C VAL A 120 14.79 -7.13 2.08
N TYR A 121 14.06 -8.13 1.56
CA TYR A 121 13.94 -9.44 2.21
C TYR A 121 15.17 -10.34 2.06
N ASP A 122 15.94 -10.17 0.99
CA ASP A 122 17.18 -10.92 0.76
C ASP A 122 18.34 -10.38 1.64
N ASP A 123 18.19 -9.20 2.28
CA ASP A 123 19.16 -8.63 3.21
C ASP A 123 18.71 -8.80 4.69
N PRO A 124 19.25 -9.79 5.41
CA PRO A 124 18.88 -10.04 6.79
C PRO A 124 19.30 -8.92 7.75
N THR A 125 20.22 -8.02 7.37
CA THR A 125 20.68 -6.93 8.24
C THR A 125 19.61 -5.84 8.44
N LEU A 126 18.62 -5.79 7.56
CA LEU A 126 17.51 -4.85 7.63
C LEU A 126 16.41 -5.29 8.60
N GLY A 127 16.38 -6.58 8.99
CA GLY A 127 15.45 -7.11 9.99
C GLY A 127 14.00 -7.29 9.52
N TYR A 128 13.73 -7.25 8.22
CA TYR A 128 12.39 -7.48 7.66
C TYR A 128 12.19 -8.95 7.28
N ASP A 129 11.04 -9.52 7.63
CA ASP A 129 10.72 -10.93 7.34
C ASP A 129 9.38 -11.06 6.57
N GLN A 130 9.35 -11.93 5.56
CA GLN A 130 8.14 -12.27 4.83
C GLN A 130 7.13 -13.09 5.68
N GLN A 131 7.55 -13.64 6.82
CA GLN A 131 6.72 -14.37 7.76
C GLN A 131 5.92 -13.45 8.69
N GLU A 132 6.21 -12.15 8.72
CA GLU A 132 5.41 -11.18 9.48
C GLU A 132 3.94 -11.20 9.01
N ARG A 133 3.02 -11.07 9.97
CA ARG A 133 1.57 -11.07 9.74
C ARG A 133 0.92 -9.87 10.40
N PHE A 134 -0.12 -9.33 9.76
CA PHE A 134 -0.95 -8.33 10.41
C PHE A 134 -1.69 -8.95 11.60
N LYS A 135 -1.76 -8.21 12.71
CA LYS A 135 -2.50 -8.62 13.91
C LYS A 135 -3.91 -8.04 13.85
N LEU A 136 -4.85 -8.83 13.33
CA LEU A 136 -6.27 -8.51 13.38
C LEU A 136 -6.87 -9.00 14.72
N PRO A 137 -7.91 -8.34 15.25
CA PRO A 137 -8.65 -8.84 16.41
C PRO A 137 -9.21 -10.25 16.15
N GLU A 138 -9.25 -11.08 17.20
CA GLU A 138 -9.86 -12.41 17.10
C GLU A 138 -11.35 -12.31 16.75
N GLY A 139 -11.80 -13.12 15.81
CA GLY A 139 -13.19 -13.08 15.32
C GLY A 139 -13.56 -11.82 14.53
N PHE A 140 -12.58 -11.02 14.09
CA PHE A 140 -12.87 -9.84 13.27
C PHE A 140 -13.55 -10.23 11.96
N ASP A 141 -14.78 -9.76 11.79
CA ASP A 141 -15.53 -9.86 10.54
C ASP A 141 -15.56 -8.48 9.84
N PRO A 142 -14.95 -8.34 8.65
CA PRO A 142 -14.96 -7.09 7.90
C PRO A 142 -16.38 -6.66 7.48
N CYS A 143 -17.32 -7.60 7.35
CA CYS A 143 -18.70 -7.39 6.95
C CYS A 143 -19.65 -7.22 8.14
N ALA A 144 -19.18 -7.34 9.40
CA ALA A 144 -20.03 -7.12 10.55
C ALA A 144 -20.69 -5.72 10.51
N GLY A 145 -22.02 -5.70 10.63
CA GLY A 145 -22.84 -4.49 10.58
C GLY A 145 -23.17 -3.96 9.19
N SER A 146 -22.88 -4.70 8.11
CA SER A 146 -23.37 -4.38 6.75
C SER A 146 -24.72 -5.04 6.43
N GLU A 147 -25.43 -5.54 7.45
CA GLU A 147 -26.74 -6.15 7.31
C GLU A 147 -27.80 -5.08 7.02
N THR A 148 -28.53 -5.24 5.93
CA THR A 148 -29.77 -4.49 5.67
C THR A 148 -30.89 -5.04 6.57
N PRO A 149 -31.89 -4.23 6.98
CA PRO A 149 -32.94 -4.66 7.91
C PRO A 149 -33.72 -5.91 7.50
N ASP A 150 -33.69 -6.29 6.22
CA ASP A 150 -34.59 -7.29 5.64
C ASP A 150 -33.88 -8.56 5.13
N GLY A 151 -32.57 -8.71 5.34
CA GLY A 151 -31.82 -9.89 4.89
C GLY A 151 -31.75 -10.05 3.36
N GLU A 152 -32.16 -9.02 2.61
CA GLU A 152 -31.92 -8.94 1.18
C GLU A 152 -30.43 -8.67 0.95
N VAL A 153 -29.75 -9.68 0.41
CA VAL A 153 -28.51 -9.49 -0.33
C VAL A 153 -28.85 -8.53 -1.45
N ILE A 154 -28.24 -7.35 -1.46
CA ILE A 154 -28.34 -6.42 -2.60
C ILE A 154 -27.79 -7.19 -3.81
N GLU A 155 -28.68 -7.67 -4.70
CA GLU A 155 -28.28 -8.00 -6.06
C GLU A 155 -27.68 -6.73 -6.65
N GLU A 156 -26.46 -6.88 -7.14
CA GLU A 156 -25.57 -5.85 -7.68
C GLU A 156 -26.32 -4.80 -8.52
N GLY A 157 -26.71 -3.70 -7.89
CA GLY A 157 -26.53 -2.40 -8.53
C GLY A 157 -25.05 -2.09 -8.38
N GLY A 158 -24.28 -2.23 -9.46
CA GLY A 158 -22.84 -2.00 -9.42
C GLY A 158 -22.55 -0.60 -8.89
N LEU A 159 -21.32 -0.35 -8.41
CA LEU A 159 -20.87 1.04 -8.15
C LEU A 159 -21.12 1.96 -9.35
N ASP A 160 -21.18 1.39 -10.56
CA ASP A 160 -21.51 2.06 -11.81
C ASP A 160 -22.95 2.60 -11.86
N ASP A 161 -23.90 2.01 -11.14
CA ASP A 161 -25.29 2.48 -11.05
C ASP A 161 -25.45 3.64 -10.06
N LEU A 162 -24.49 3.83 -9.16
CA LEU A 162 -24.49 4.92 -8.18
C LEU A 162 -23.90 6.23 -8.76
N PHE A 163 -23.09 6.14 -9.81
CA PHE A 163 -22.36 7.27 -10.41
C PHE A 163 -22.82 7.63 -11.83
N ASN A 164 -23.92 7.05 -12.31
CA ASN A 164 -24.60 7.44 -13.55
C ASN A 164 -25.80 8.35 -13.32
#